data_AF-A0A354I4E9-F1
#
_entry.id   AF-A0A354I4E9-F1
#
_cell.length_a   1.000
_cell.length_b   1.000
_cell.length_c   1.000
_cell.angle_alpha   90.00
_cell.angle_beta   90.00
_cell.angle_gamma   90.00
#
_symmetry.space_group_name_H-M   'P 1'
#
loop_
_entity.id
_entity.type
_entity.pdbx_description
1 polymer ?
#
loop_
_entity_poly.entity_id
_entity_poly.type
_entity_poly.pdbx_seq_one_letter_code
_entity_poly.pdbx_strand_id
1 'polypeptide(L)'
;MDNQQFCFIICYNDTAFLAECLLYIGQLIIPKEYTIDIITIAEADSMAAGYQAGMKASNAKYKIYLHQDVFILNKNFLQDTLQIFLQTPSIGMLGMVGTTKLPESAVMWESKNRVGALRSCSLNTTDDYFDIPIKNK
;
A
#
# COMPACT_ATOMS: atom_id res chain seq x y z
N MET A 1 21.40 -4.25 -0.52
CA MET A 1 20.05 -4.00 -1.04
C MET A 1 19.80 -4.96 -2.18
N ASP A 2 18.69 -5.68 -2.15
CA ASP A 2 18.26 -6.59 -3.21
C ASP A 2 17.37 -5.83 -4.20
N ASN A 3 17.87 -5.64 -5.42
CA ASN A 3 17.19 -4.88 -6.47
C ASN A 3 16.00 -5.61 -7.11
N GLN A 4 15.84 -6.90 -6.82
CA GLN A 4 14.82 -7.78 -7.42
C GLN A 4 13.83 -8.29 -6.35
N GLN A 5 13.73 -7.60 -5.21
CA GLN A 5 12.82 -8.00 -4.14
C GLN A 5 11.85 -6.88 -3.78
N PHE A 6 10.59 -7.27 -3.59
CA PHE A 6 9.56 -6.49 -2.91
C PHE A 6 9.40 -7.00 -1.48
N CYS A 7 9.28 -6.11 -0.51
CA CYS A 7 8.94 -6.47 0.86
C CYS A 7 7.64 -5.80 1.28
N PHE A 8 6.63 -6.59 1.62
CA PHE A 8 5.45 -6.12 2.32
C PHE A 8 5.78 -5.97 3.80
N ILE A 9 5.48 -4.81 4.37
CA ILE A 9 5.70 -4.53 5.79
C ILE A 9 4.33 -4.18 6.37
N ILE A 10 3.82 -5.06 7.24
CA ILE A 10 2.45 -5.04 7.72
C ILE A 10 2.44 -4.90 9.24
N CYS A 11 1.90 -3.80 9.75
CA CYS A 11 1.57 -3.69 11.17
C CYS A 11 0.16 -4.24 11.39
N TYR A 12 -0.01 -5.10 12.39
CA TYR A 12 -1.30 -5.74 12.66
C TYR A 12 -1.56 -5.87 14.17
N ASN A 13 -2.85 -5.89 14.53
CA ASN A 13 -3.36 -6.21 15.85
C ASN A 13 -4.54 -7.21 15.81
N ASP A 14 -5.02 -7.57 14.62
CA ASP A 14 -6.09 -8.55 14.40
C ASP A 14 -5.60 -9.61 13.42
N THR A 15 -5.57 -10.86 13.89
CA THR A 15 -5.08 -11.99 13.11
C THR A 15 -6.00 -12.38 11.95
N ALA A 16 -7.30 -12.12 12.04
CA ALA A 16 -8.25 -12.41 10.96
C ALA A 16 -8.05 -11.43 9.79
N PHE A 17 -7.90 -10.13 10.09
CA PHE A 17 -7.55 -9.14 9.06
C PHE A 17 -6.20 -9.43 8.43
N LEU A 18 -5.19 -9.77 9.24
CA LEU A 18 -3.89 -10.17 8.69
C LEU A 18 -4.02 -11.38 7.75
N ALA A 19 -4.75 -12.42 8.14
CA ALA A 19 -4.93 -13.61 7.31
C ALA A 19 -5.56 -13.29 5.95
N GLU A 20 -6.59 -12.43 5.94
CA GLU A 20 -7.23 -11.97 4.71
C GLU A 20 -6.26 -11.12 3.86
N CYS A 21 -5.53 -10.20 4.48
CA CYS A 21 -4.52 -9.38 3.81
C CYS A 21 -3.47 -10.24 3.08
N LEU A 22 -2.95 -11.27 3.76
CA LEU A 22 -2.00 -12.22 3.19
C LEU A 22 -2.61 -13.04 2.04
N LEU A 23 -3.89 -13.39 2.13
CA LEU A 23 -4.61 -14.08 1.05
C LEU A 23 -4.67 -13.22 -0.22
N TYR A 24 -4.91 -11.92 -0.12
CA TYR A 24 -4.88 -11.02 -1.28
C TYR A 24 -3.46 -10.81 -1.82
N ILE A 25 -2.45 -10.68 -0.95
CA ILE A 25 -1.05 -10.59 -1.38
C ILE A 25 -0.62 -11.85 -2.14
N GLY A 26 -1.05 -13.03 -1.68
CA GLY A 26 -0.77 -14.31 -2.34
C GLY A 26 -1.37 -14.47 -3.74
N GLN A 27 -2.31 -13.60 -4.13
CA GLN A 27 -2.92 -13.59 -5.47
C GLN A 27 -2.24 -12.63 -6.45
N LEU A 28 -1.25 -11.86 -6.00
CA LEU A 28 -0.54 -10.93 -6.86
C LEU A 28 0.37 -11.68 -7.84
N ILE A 29 0.46 -11.15 -9.06
CA ILE A 29 1.39 -11.63 -10.07
C ILE A 29 2.76 -11.03 -9.76
N ILE A 30 3.71 -11.89 -9.43
CA ILE A 30 5.10 -11.49 -9.18
C ILE A 30 5.80 -11.30 -10.54
N PRO A 31 6.44 -10.14 -10.79
CA PRO A 31 7.21 -9.92 -12.00
C PRO A 31 8.32 -10.97 -12.17
N LYS A 32 8.62 -11.34 -13.43
CA LYS A 32 9.69 -12.29 -13.73
C LYS A 32 11.01 -11.82 -13.11
N GLU A 33 11.76 -12.75 -12.50
CA GLU A 33 13.03 -12.49 -11.79
C GLU A 33 12.90 -11.74 -10.46
N TYR A 34 11.68 -11.33 -10.07
CA TYR A 34 11.44 -10.73 -8.77
C TYR A 34 10.96 -11.75 -7.74
N THR A 35 11.20 -11.44 -6.48
CA THR A 35 10.67 -12.18 -5.33
C THR A 35 9.90 -11.25 -4.40
N ILE A 36 9.08 -11.84 -3.52
CA ILE A 36 8.41 -11.12 -2.44
C ILE A 36 8.89 -11.65 -1.09
N ASP A 37 8.96 -10.75 -0.13
CA ASP A 37 9.12 -11.03 1.30
C ASP A 37 7.98 -10.33 2.06
N ILE A 38 7.62 -10.87 3.23
CA ILE A 38 6.53 -10.33 4.05
C ILE A 38 6.99 -10.28 5.50
N ILE A 39 7.04 -9.07 6.04
CA ILE A 39 7.33 -8.80 7.45
C ILE A 39 6.03 -8.35 8.12
N THR A 40 5.60 -9.11 9.13
CA THR A 40 4.46 -8.76 9.96
C THR A 40 4.95 -8.30 11.33
N ILE A 41 4.43 -7.18 11.83
CA ILE A 41 4.77 -6.60 13.13
C ILE A 41 3.51 -6.56 13.99
N ALA A 42 3.51 -7.34 15.06
CA ALA A 42 2.52 -7.25 16.14
C ALA A 42 3.03 -6.34 17.27
N GLU A 43 2.12 -5.80 18.07
CA GLU A 43 2.42 -5.13 19.34
C GLU A 43 3.47 -4.01 19.24
N ALA A 44 3.54 -3.30 18.11
CA ALA A 44 4.42 -2.15 17.96
C ALA A 44 3.95 -0.97 18.82
N ASP A 45 4.90 -0.23 19.42
CA ASP A 45 4.61 0.98 20.20
C ASP A 45 3.79 2.03 19.40
N SER A 46 3.99 2.07 18.08
CA SER A 46 3.19 2.85 17.13
C SER A 46 3.35 2.28 15.72
N MET A 47 2.45 2.65 14.80
CA MET A 47 2.60 2.30 13.38
C MET A 47 3.93 2.79 12.80
N ALA A 48 4.37 4.01 13.16
CA ALA A 48 5.65 4.55 12.68
C ALA A 48 6.84 3.72 13.18
N ALA A 49 6.82 3.32 14.46
CA ALA A 49 7.86 2.45 15.04
C ALA A 49 7.86 1.07 14.38
N GLY A 50 6.68 0.46 14.17
CA GLY A 50 6.53 -0.84 13.52
C GLY A 50 7.05 -0.83 12.08
N TYR A 51 6.64 0.15 11.27
CA TYR A 51 7.14 0.31 9.90
C TYR A 51 8.64 0.59 9.85
N GLN A 52 9.18 1.37 10.78
CA GLN A 52 10.62 1.60 10.87
C GLN A 52 11.39 0.32 11.21
N ALA A 53 10.87 -0.53 12.09
CA ALA A 53 11.46 -1.82 12.43
C ALA A 53 11.47 -2.74 11.20
N GLY A 54 10.34 -2.87 10.49
CA GLY A 54 10.26 -3.66 9.26
C GLY A 54 11.16 -3.12 8.14
N MET A 55 11.28 -1.79 8.00
CA MET A 55 12.19 -1.18 7.02
C MET A 55 13.65 -1.57 7.29
N LYS A 56 14.08 -1.61 8.56
CA LYS A 56 15.44 -1.99 8.95
C LYS A 56 15.72 -3.49 8.80
N ALA A 57 14.69 -4.31 8.97
CA ALA A 57 14.80 -5.76 8.85
C ALA A 57 14.86 -6.24 7.38
N SER A 58 14.41 -5.42 6.42
CA SER A 58 14.36 -5.80 5.01
C SER A 58 15.47 -5.19 4.14
N ASN A 59 16.17 -6.05 3.40
CA ASN A 59 17.13 -5.65 2.38
C ASN A 59 16.52 -5.36 1.00
N ALA A 60 15.20 -5.56 0.83
CA ALA A 60 14.49 -5.33 -0.43
C ALA A 60 14.61 -3.88 -0.90
N LYS A 61 14.78 -3.67 -2.20
CA LYS A 61 14.77 -2.34 -2.81
C LYS A 61 13.37 -1.72 -2.75
N TYR A 62 12.35 -2.50 -3.08
CA TYR A 62 10.97 -2.04 -3.09
C TYR A 62 10.30 -2.45 -1.78
N LYS A 63 9.78 -1.46 -1.04
CA LYS A 63 9.13 -1.67 0.27
C LYS A 63 7.70 -1.14 0.21
N ILE A 64 6.75 -1.98 0.56
CA ILE A 64 5.31 -1.71 0.50
C ILE A 64 4.79 -1.70 1.94
N TYR A 65 4.44 -0.53 2.44
CA TYR A 65 3.86 -0.37 3.77
C TYR A 65 2.35 -0.52 3.66
N LEU A 66 1.79 -1.47 4.39
CA LEU A 66 0.39 -1.85 4.28
C LEU A 66 -0.21 -2.05 5.66
N HIS A 67 -1.44 -1.57 5.86
CA HIS A 67 -2.21 -1.86 7.06
C HIS A 67 -2.97 -3.17 6.89
N GLN A 68 -3.25 -3.87 7.99
CA GLN A 68 -3.87 -5.21 8.00
C GLN A 68 -5.24 -5.30 7.31
N ASP A 69 -5.98 -4.18 7.20
CA ASP A 69 -7.33 -4.12 6.63
C ASP A 69 -7.36 -3.55 5.19
N VAL A 70 -6.19 -3.46 4.55
CA VAL A 70 -6.07 -3.01 3.16
C VAL A 70 -5.79 -4.20 2.24
N PHE A 71 -6.64 -4.34 1.23
CA PHE A 71 -6.59 -5.45 0.27
C PHE A 71 -6.26 -4.95 -1.14
N ILE A 72 -5.25 -5.56 -1.77
CA ILE A 72 -4.81 -5.20 -3.13
C ILE A 72 -5.58 -6.05 -4.15
N LEU A 73 -6.56 -5.43 -4.81
CA LEU A 73 -7.43 -6.13 -5.79
C LEU A 73 -6.78 -6.27 -7.17
N ASN A 74 -5.93 -5.32 -7.57
CA ASN A 74 -5.25 -5.38 -8.85
C ASN A 74 -4.10 -6.39 -8.78
N LYS A 75 -4.28 -7.56 -9.40
CA LYS A 75 -3.26 -8.62 -9.44
C LYS A 75 -1.95 -8.18 -10.09
N ASN A 76 -1.95 -7.16 -10.95
CA ASN A 76 -0.75 -6.61 -11.59
C ASN A 76 -0.04 -5.52 -10.78
N PHE A 77 -0.47 -5.25 -9.54
CA PHE A 77 0.04 -4.14 -8.71
C PHE A 77 1.57 -4.04 -8.66
N LEU A 78 2.27 -5.16 -8.48
CA LEU A 78 3.74 -5.19 -8.41
C LEU A 78 4.37 -4.78 -9.75
N GLN A 79 3.86 -5.29 -10.86
CA GLN A 79 4.32 -4.97 -12.20
C GLN A 79 4.06 -3.49 -12.53
N ASP A 80 2.85 -3.00 -12.26
CA ASP A 80 2.46 -1.62 -12.55
C ASP A 80 3.31 -0.63 -11.74
N THR A 81 3.52 -0.92 -10.46
CA THR A 81 4.36 -0.13 -9.55
C THR A 81 5.82 -0.13 -10.01
N LEU A 82 6.35 -1.30 -10.40
CA LEU A 82 7.72 -1.42 -10.90
C LEU A 82 7.93 -0.56 -12.15
N GLN A 83 6.98 -0.60 -13.10
CA GLN A 83 7.06 0.19 -14.33
C GLN A 83 7.12 1.69 -14.05
N ILE A 84 6.33 2.19 -13.09
CA ILE A 84 6.37 3.62 -12.70
C ILE A 84 7.77 4.02 -12.24
N PHE A 85 8.38 3.25 -11.34
CA PHE A 85 9.72 3.54 -10.83
C PHE A 85 10.81 3.43 -11.90
N LEU A 86 10.70 2.47 -12.82
CA LEU A 86 11.68 2.29 -13.91
C LEU A 86 11.57 3.41 -14.96
N GLN A 87 10.36 3.85 -15.29
CA GLN A 87 10.12 4.89 -16.29
C GLN A 87 10.38 6.30 -15.77
N THR A 88 10.20 6.51 -14.46
CA THR A 88 10.41 7.82 -13.84
C THR A 88 11.34 7.70 -12.63
N PRO A 89 12.68 7.67 -12.84
CA PRO A 89 13.65 7.42 -11.77
C PRO A 89 13.69 8.48 -10.66
N SER A 90 13.08 9.66 -10.88
CA SER A 90 12.95 10.70 -9.86
C SER A 90 11.87 10.42 -8.81
N ILE A 91 10.96 9.46 -9.06
CA ILE A 91 9.95 9.06 -8.08
C ILE A 91 10.60 8.17 -7.03
N GLY A 92 10.62 8.64 -5.78
CA GLY A 92 11.11 7.86 -4.62
C GLY A 92 10.03 7.13 -3.83
N MET A 93 8.77 7.53 -3.97
CA MET A 93 7.62 6.97 -3.26
C MET A 93 6.34 7.19 -4.07
N LEU A 94 5.40 6.26 -3.95
CA LEU A 94 4.03 6.41 -4.44
C LEU A 94 3.04 6.07 -3.31
N GLY A 95 1.84 6.62 -3.41
CA GLY A 95 0.72 6.33 -2.51
C GLY A 95 -0.58 6.20 -3.28
N MET A 96 -1.58 5.57 -2.67
CA MET A 96 -2.86 5.28 -3.33
C MET A 96 -3.86 6.43 -3.20
N VAL A 97 -3.84 7.14 -2.06
CA VAL A 97 -4.66 8.33 -1.78
C VAL A 97 -3.82 9.35 -1.06
N GLY A 98 -4.03 10.62 -1.40
CA GLY A 98 -3.38 11.75 -0.74
C GLY A 98 -4.01 13.08 -1.16
N THR A 99 -3.30 14.17 -0.93
CA THR A 99 -3.72 15.50 -1.38
C THR A 99 -2.53 16.30 -1.90
N THR A 100 -2.75 17.14 -2.90
CA THR A 100 -1.70 18.02 -3.46
C THR A 100 -1.36 19.19 -2.53
N LYS A 101 -2.20 19.47 -1.53
CA LYS A 101 -1.96 20.49 -0.50
C LYS A 101 -2.38 19.95 0.87
N LEU A 102 -1.44 19.85 1.79
CA LEU A 102 -1.70 19.43 3.17
C LEU A 102 -2.65 20.44 3.85
N PRO A 103 -3.82 20.00 4.38
CA PRO A 103 -4.70 20.86 5.16
C PRO A 103 -4.11 21.15 6.55
N GLU A 104 -4.61 22.19 7.22
CA GLU A 104 -4.15 22.57 8.57
C GLU A 104 -4.34 21.44 9.60
N SER A 105 -5.38 20.62 9.43
CA SER A 105 -5.63 19.44 10.27
C SER A 105 -4.64 18.30 10.05
N ALA A 106 -3.84 18.34 8.97
CA ALA A 106 -3.04 17.24 8.45
C ALA A 106 -3.85 15.97 8.08
N VAL A 107 -5.18 16.09 8.04
CA VAL A 107 -6.09 14.99 7.71
C VAL A 107 -6.40 15.03 6.22
N MET A 108 -5.81 14.11 5.45
CA MET A 108 -5.86 14.17 3.98
C MET A 108 -7.28 14.11 3.38
N TRP A 109 -8.24 13.48 4.07
CA TRP A 109 -9.62 13.35 3.59
C TRP A 109 -10.46 14.63 3.76
N GLU A 110 -9.99 15.62 4.54
CA GLU A 110 -10.67 16.92 4.67
C GLU A 110 -10.34 17.89 3.53
N SER A 111 -9.34 17.56 2.69
CA SER A 111 -8.93 18.42 1.58
C SER A 111 -9.81 18.23 0.35
N LYS A 112 -10.28 19.33 -0.24
CA LYS A 112 -10.94 19.34 -1.57
C LYS A 112 -10.00 18.97 -2.72
N ASN A 113 -8.68 19.01 -2.49
CA ASN A 113 -7.64 18.68 -3.47
C ASN A 113 -7.13 17.25 -3.28
N ARG A 114 -8.03 16.31 -2.97
CA ARG A 114 -7.72 14.89 -2.83
C ARG A 114 -7.37 14.29 -4.19
N VAL A 115 -6.39 13.39 -4.21
CA VAL A 115 -5.98 12.62 -5.37
C VAL A 115 -5.98 11.13 -5.02
N GLY A 116 -6.31 10.29 -6.01
CA GLY A 116 -6.51 8.87 -5.82
C GLY A 116 -7.88 8.51 -5.24
N ALA A 117 -8.12 7.21 -5.03
CA ALA A 117 -9.36 6.69 -4.45
C ALA A 117 -9.13 5.38 -3.68
N LEU A 118 -9.98 5.11 -2.71
CA LEU A 118 -10.06 3.83 -1.97
C LEU A 118 -11.48 3.29 -2.10
N ARG A 119 -11.60 1.96 -2.12
CA ARG A 119 -12.89 1.27 -2.01
C ARG A 119 -13.05 0.80 -0.58
N SER A 120 -14.11 1.24 0.10
CA SER A 120 -14.50 0.77 1.43
C SER A 120 -15.61 -0.27 1.29
N CYS A 121 -15.60 -1.31 2.12
CA CYS A 121 -16.69 -2.29 2.23
C CYS A 121 -17.59 -2.05 3.46
N SER A 122 -17.42 -0.92 4.16
CA SER A 122 -18.26 -0.59 5.31
C SER A 122 -19.62 -0.03 4.87
N LEU A 123 -20.72 -0.59 5.40
CA LEU A 123 -22.10 -0.19 5.08
C LEU A 123 -22.43 1.27 5.48
N ASN A 124 -21.60 1.91 6.31
CA ASN A 124 -21.81 3.25 6.86
C ASN A 124 -20.86 4.32 6.32
N THR A 125 -19.96 3.99 5.38
CA THR A 125 -19.19 5.03 4.70
C THR A 125 -20.10 5.70 3.68
N THR A 126 -20.41 6.98 3.89
CA THR A 126 -20.85 7.85 2.81
C THR A 126 -19.75 7.82 1.76
N ASP A 127 -20.09 7.32 0.58
CA ASP A 127 -19.18 7.06 -0.53
C ASP A 127 -18.38 8.31 -0.90
N ASP A 128 -17.13 8.36 -0.45
CA ASP A 128 -16.31 9.53 -0.66
C ASP A 128 -15.70 9.58 -2.08
N TYR A 129 -15.74 8.52 -2.89
CA TYR A 129 -15.30 8.51 -4.30
C TYR A 129 -15.71 7.25 -5.12
N PHE A 130 -16.92 6.70 -4.96
CA PHE A 130 -17.36 5.59 -5.84
C PHE A 130 -17.66 6.02 -7.29
N ASP A 131 -17.87 7.32 -7.54
CA ASP A 131 -18.40 7.84 -8.79
C ASP A 131 -17.37 8.26 -9.85
N ILE A 132 -16.07 7.95 -9.71
CA ILE A 132 -15.17 8.10 -10.88
C ILE A 132 -15.41 6.89 -11.78
N PRO A 133 -16.03 7.05 -12.97
CA PRO A 133 -16.25 5.93 -13.86
C PRO A 133 -14.89 5.35 -14.21
N ILE A 134 -14.73 4.02 -14.06
CA ILE A 134 -13.60 3.33 -14.65
C ILE A 134 -13.71 3.58 -16.15
N LYS A 135 -12.86 4.47 -16.69
CA LYS A 135 -12.74 4.63 -18.13
C LYS A 135 -12.16 3.33 -18.65
N ASN A 136 -13.02 2.47 -19.18
CA ASN A 136 -12.59 1.31 -19.96
C ASN A 136 -11.71 1.86 -21.10
N LYS A 137 -10.42 1.54 -21.06
CA LYS A 137 -9.52 1.70 -22.20
C LYS A 137 -9.73 0.54 -23.16
#